data_AF-A0A0F9NY26-F1
#
_entry.id   AF-A0A0F9NY26-F1
#
_cell.length_a   1.000
_cell.length_b   1.000
_cell.length_c   1.000
_cell.angle_alpha   90.00
_cell.angle_beta   90.00
_cell.angle_gamma   90.00
#
_symmetry.space_group_name_H-M   'P 1'
#
loop_
_entity.id
_entity.type
_entity.pdbx_description
1 polymer ?
#
loop_
_entity_poly.entity_id
_entity_poly.type
_entity_poly.pdbx_seq_one_letter_code
_entity_poly.pdbx_strand_id
1 'polypeptide(L)'
;MEVPTIEMSTEQAREKLAAYERALRRTTDPEIAAAIEGYREMAKGRTLVDIQQVFRECPVDDIGRPRLAIARADRASVRLLWPARSPWCHFLTNADLGFDRSWPELIRSIHMGRHHEHHTIKSWNPSGGATPADLDGYALVPMVPPDVLRARSMRRNRWILWEVEEWSDSRLTPEPDRDPWLLRYLEGTLYVVVGEWELTDLERAIMRGRTDR
;
A
#
# COMPACT_ATOMS: atom_id res chain seq x y z
N MET A 1 -2.59 9.36 -10.05
CA MET A 1 -2.62 9.28 -8.57
C MET A 1 -1.84 10.43 -7.93
N GLU A 2 -2.50 11.21 -7.07
CA GLU A 2 -1.91 12.34 -6.32
C GLU A 2 -1.73 11.95 -4.86
N VAL A 3 -0.50 11.60 -4.46
CA VAL A 3 -0.17 11.22 -3.07
C VAL A 3 1.04 11.98 -2.56
N PRO A 4 1.16 12.22 -1.24
CA PRO A 4 2.32 12.85 -0.65
C PRO A 4 3.61 12.10 -0.99
N THR A 5 4.61 12.84 -1.49
CA THR A 5 5.94 12.30 -1.79
C THR A 5 7.01 13.05 -0.99
N ILE A 6 8.13 12.39 -0.76
CA ILE A 6 9.29 12.99 -0.11
C ILE A 6 10.15 13.63 -1.20
N GLU A 7 10.20 14.95 -1.22
CA GLU A 7 10.96 15.71 -2.21
C GLU A 7 12.33 16.13 -1.70
N MET A 8 13.35 15.96 -2.55
CA MET A 8 14.70 16.47 -2.35
C MET A 8 15.40 16.53 -3.71
N SER A 9 16.22 17.56 -3.95
CA SER A 9 16.98 17.60 -5.21
C SER A 9 18.01 16.46 -5.27
N THR A 10 18.34 16.02 -6.48
CA THR A 10 19.33 14.95 -6.68
C THR A 10 20.70 15.34 -6.12
N GLU A 11 21.07 16.62 -6.20
CA GLU A 11 22.32 17.17 -5.68
C GLU A 11 22.34 17.12 -4.15
N GLN A 12 21.27 17.58 -3.49
CA GLN A 12 21.13 17.52 -2.03
C GLN A 12 21.15 16.08 -1.52
N ALA A 13 20.47 15.17 -2.23
CA ALA A 13 20.46 13.75 -1.89
C ALA A 13 21.88 13.13 -1.98
N ARG A 14 22.68 13.48 -2.99
CA ARG A 14 24.08 13.02 -3.11
C ARG A 14 24.96 13.56 -2.01
N GLU A 15 24.81 14.83 -1.63
CA GLU A 15 25.56 15.44 -0.55
C GLU A 15 25.25 14.75 0.79
N LYS A 16 23.96 14.55 1.09
CA LYS A 16 23.51 13.83 2.29
C LYS A 16 23.98 12.39 2.29
N LEU A 17 23.90 11.69 1.16
CA LEU A 17 24.41 10.32 1.02
C LEU A 17 25.89 10.25 1.40
N ALA A 18 26.73 11.14 0.88
CA ALA A 18 28.17 11.18 1.19
C ALA A 18 28.45 11.52 2.67
N ALA A 19 27.61 12.33 3.31
CA ALA A 19 27.71 12.58 4.76
C ALA A 19 27.35 11.34 5.58
N TYR A 20 26.25 10.66 5.24
CA TYR A 20 25.79 9.46 5.95
C TYR A 20 26.73 8.27 5.76
N GLU A 21 27.26 8.04 4.55
CA GLU A 21 28.22 6.96 4.30
C GLU A 21 29.53 7.15 5.07
N ARG A 22 29.98 8.40 5.28
CA ARG A 22 31.11 8.70 6.17
C ARG A 22 30.81 8.41 7.63
N ALA A 23 29.58 8.65 8.07
CA ALA A 23 29.14 8.35 9.43
C ALA A 23 28.99 6.83 9.67
N LEU A 24 28.44 6.08 8.73
CA LEU A 24 28.24 4.63 8.84
C LEU A 24 29.56 3.87 9.01
N ARG A 25 30.67 4.35 8.45
CA ARG A 25 32.00 3.74 8.70
C ARG A 25 32.41 3.72 10.19
N ARG A 26 31.67 4.45 11.05
CA ARG A 26 31.93 4.61 12.48
C ARG A 26 30.83 4.00 13.37
N THR A 27 29.76 3.45 12.79
CA THR A 27 28.60 2.93 13.54
C THR A 27 27.88 1.80 12.78
N THR A 28 27.15 0.94 13.49
CA THR A 28 26.37 -0.16 12.90
C THR A 28 24.88 0.07 13.12
N ASP A 29 24.45 1.32 12.92
CA ASP A 29 23.08 1.75 13.18
C ASP A 29 22.16 1.41 11.98
N PRO A 30 21.12 0.58 12.17
CA PRO A 30 20.19 0.21 11.11
C PRO A 30 19.41 1.42 10.55
N GLU A 31 19.13 2.45 11.36
CA GLU A 31 18.41 3.65 10.89
C GLU A 31 19.27 4.45 9.91
N ILE A 32 20.58 4.53 10.17
CA ILE A 32 21.54 5.17 9.25
C ILE A 32 21.66 4.36 7.96
N ALA A 33 21.68 3.03 8.03
CA ALA A 33 21.71 2.17 6.85
C ALA A 33 20.46 2.36 5.97
N ALA A 34 19.28 2.45 6.58
CA ALA A 34 18.03 2.74 5.89
C ALA A 34 18.02 4.14 5.25
N ALA A 35 18.48 5.16 5.98
CA ALA A 35 18.61 6.52 5.46
C ALA A 35 19.55 6.58 4.25
N ILE A 36 20.67 5.85 4.29
CA ILE A 36 21.60 5.72 3.16
C ILE A 36 20.90 5.14 1.93
N GLU A 37 20.09 4.09 2.07
CA GLU A 37 19.31 3.56 0.94
C GLU A 37 18.30 4.57 0.41
N GLY A 38 17.59 5.29 1.28
CA GLY A 38 16.68 6.36 0.89
C GLY A 38 17.39 7.44 0.05
N TYR A 39 18.49 8.01 0.57
CA TYR A 39 19.27 9.01 -0.16
C TYR A 39 19.86 8.46 -1.46
N ARG A 40 20.28 7.20 -1.49
CA ARG A 40 20.80 6.55 -2.69
C ARG A 40 19.74 6.45 -3.79
N GLU A 41 18.50 6.20 -3.45
CA GLU A 41 17.40 6.18 -4.43
C GLU A 41 17.02 7.60 -4.89
N MET A 42 16.94 8.58 -3.98
CA MET A 42 16.70 9.98 -4.34
C MET A 42 17.84 10.56 -5.20
N ALA A 43 19.09 10.18 -4.95
CA ALA A 43 20.25 10.56 -5.76
C ALA A 43 20.24 9.98 -7.19
N LYS A 44 19.39 8.97 -7.45
CA LYS A 44 19.08 8.43 -8.78
C LYS A 44 17.86 9.13 -9.41
N GLY A 45 17.31 10.15 -8.76
CA GLY A 45 16.10 10.87 -9.19
C GLY A 45 14.81 10.07 -8.97
N ARG A 46 14.79 9.10 -8.04
CA ARG A 46 13.58 8.33 -7.74
C ARG A 46 12.77 8.97 -6.62
N THR A 47 11.46 8.86 -6.75
CA THR A 47 10.49 9.32 -5.76
C THR A 47 10.40 8.35 -4.58
N LEU A 48 10.39 8.90 -3.37
CA LEU A 48 10.12 8.15 -2.13
C LEU A 48 8.75 8.52 -1.57
N VAL A 49 8.12 7.57 -0.89
CA VAL A 49 6.83 7.76 -0.22
C VAL A 49 6.86 7.17 1.19
N ASP A 50 6.29 7.88 2.15
CA ASP A 50 5.92 7.34 3.46
C ASP A 50 4.48 6.84 3.39
N ILE A 51 4.30 5.52 3.37
CA ILE A 51 2.98 4.90 3.22
C ILE A 51 2.04 5.24 4.37
N GLN A 52 2.54 5.46 5.60
CA GLN A 52 1.66 5.90 6.67
C GLN A 52 1.14 7.31 6.44
N GLN A 53 1.99 8.23 5.99
CA GLN A 53 1.56 9.58 5.66
C GLN A 53 0.55 9.57 4.51
N VAL A 54 0.85 8.83 3.44
CA VAL A 54 -0.04 8.68 2.28
C VAL A 54 -1.45 8.26 2.69
N PHE A 55 -1.60 7.25 3.53
CA PHE A 55 -2.92 6.78 3.96
C PHE A 55 -3.61 7.68 5.00
N ARG A 56 -2.86 8.46 5.78
CA ARG A 56 -3.47 9.46 6.69
C ARG A 56 -4.12 10.59 5.93
N GLU A 57 -3.49 11.01 4.84
CA GLU A 57 -3.91 12.14 4.00
C GLU A 57 -4.84 11.72 2.86
N CYS A 58 -4.98 10.42 2.58
CA CYS A 58 -5.79 9.96 1.47
C CYS A 58 -7.28 10.30 1.64
N PRO A 59 -8.00 10.58 0.53
CA PRO A 59 -9.44 10.70 0.52
C PRO A 59 -10.11 9.43 1.04
N VAL A 60 -11.30 9.58 1.62
CA VAL A 60 -12.17 8.47 2.01
C VAL A 60 -13.41 8.40 1.11
N ASP A 61 -14.05 7.24 1.06
CA ASP A 61 -15.36 7.06 0.43
C ASP A 61 -16.50 7.47 1.37
N ASP A 62 -17.74 7.31 0.90
CA ASP A 62 -18.94 7.75 1.61
C ASP A 62 -19.17 7.03 2.94
N ILE A 63 -18.49 5.89 3.16
CA ILE A 63 -18.55 5.15 4.42
C ILE A 63 -17.24 5.20 5.22
N GLY A 64 -16.31 6.08 4.85
CA GLY A 64 -15.08 6.33 5.58
C GLY A 64 -13.92 5.37 5.26
N ARG A 65 -14.02 4.52 4.23
CA ARG A 65 -12.91 3.66 3.77
C ARG A 65 -11.90 4.50 2.97
N PRO A 66 -10.58 4.26 3.10
CA PRO A 66 -9.60 4.98 2.28
C PRO A 66 -9.79 4.66 0.80
N ARG A 67 -9.72 5.66 -0.08
CA ARG A 67 -9.75 5.49 -1.55
C ARG A 67 -8.40 5.07 -2.13
N LEU A 68 -7.56 4.41 -1.32
CA LEU A 68 -6.29 3.85 -1.72
C LEU A 68 -6.22 2.40 -1.25
N ALA A 69 -5.52 1.57 -2.01
CA ALA A 69 -5.19 0.22 -1.63
C ALA A 69 -3.71 -0.07 -1.83
N ILE A 70 -3.18 -0.96 -1.00
CA ILE A 70 -1.82 -1.46 -1.13
C ILE A 70 -1.79 -2.98 -0.99
N ALA A 71 -1.03 -3.66 -1.84
CA ALA A 71 -0.87 -5.10 -1.79
C ALA A 71 0.43 -5.52 -2.48
N ARG A 72 0.86 -6.76 -2.27
CA ARG A 72 1.96 -7.34 -3.06
C ARG A 72 1.57 -7.48 -4.53
N ALA A 73 2.54 -7.25 -5.41
CA ALA A 73 2.35 -7.26 -6.86
C ALA A 73 2.02 -8.64 -7.48
N ASP A 74 2.17 -9.72 -6.72
CA ASP A 74 1.83 -11.09 -7.15
C ASP A 74 0.43 -11.55 -6.71
N ARG A 75 -0.34 -10.67 -6.05
CA ARG A 75 -1.68 -10.98 -5.56
C ARG A 75 -2.74 -10.65 -6.62
N ALA A 76 -3.89 -11.31 -6.52
CA ALA A 76 -5.02 -11.10 -7.41
C ALA A 76 -6.00 -10.04 -6.88
N SER A 77 -6.22 -10.05 -5.56
CA SER A 77 -7.13 -9.16 -4.85
C SER A 77 -6.59 -8.82 -3.46
N VAL A 78 -7.10 -7.76 -2.87
CA VAL A 78 -6.88 -7.34 -1.49
C VAL A 78 -8.22 -7.09 -0.81
N ARG A 79 -8.29 -7.39 0.49
CA ARG A 79 -9.39 -7.06 1.38
C ARG A 79 -8.92 -5.97 2.34
N LEU A 80 -9.62 -4.84 2.34
CA LEU A 80 -9.58 -3.86 3.42
C LEU A 80 -10.30 -4.43 4.65
N LEU A 81 -9.71 -4.30 5.82
CA LEU A 81 -10.38 -4.51 7.10
C LEU A 81 -9.93 -3.43 8.08
N TRP A 82 -10.83 -2.54 8.48
CA TRP A 82 -10.57 -1.51 9.47
C TRP A 82 -11.51 -1.69 10.67
N PRO A 83 -10.99 -2.24 11.78
CA PRO A 83 -11.81 -2.51 12.95
C PRO A 83 -12.32 -1.22 13.61
N ALA A 84 -13.56 -1.23 14.09
CA ALA A 84 -14.28 -0.04 14.58
C ALA A 84 -13.63 0.75 15.72
N ARG A 85 -12.72 0.13 16.46
CA ARG A 85 -12.00 0.77 17.58
C ARG A 85 -10.50 0.74 17.40
N SER A 86 -10.05 0.54 16.18
CA SER A 86 -8.63 0.46 15.85
C SER A 86 -8.20 1.68 15.04
N PRO A 87 -7.06 2.31 15.36
CA PRO A 87 -6.42 3.25 14.45
C PRO A 87 -5.66 2.53 13.32
N TRP A 88 -5.63 1.21 13.34
CA TRP A 88 -4.96 0.38 12.34
C TRP A 88 -5.98 -0.14 11.32
N CYS A 89 -5.70 0.15 10.05
CA CYS A 89 -6.38 -0.41 8.90
C CYS A 89 -5.54 -1.53 8.30
N HIS A 90 -6.16 -2.65 7.95
CA HIS A 90 -5.48 -3.84 7.46
C HIS A 90 -5.77 -4.09 5.99
N PHE A 91 -4.73 -4.46 5.23
CA PHE A 91 -4.81 -4.88 3.83
C PHE A 91 -4.43 -6.35 3.73
N LEU A 92 -5.45 -7.20 3.68
CA LEU A 92 -5.34 -8.65 3.75
C LEU A 92 -5.43 -9.25 2.35
N THR A 93 -4.56 -10.19 2.06
CA THR A 93 -4.57 -10.96 0.81
C THR A 93 -4.92 -12.40 1.12
N ASN A 94 -5.37 -13.18 0.14
CA ASN A 94 -5.88 -14.53 0.40
C ASN A 94 -4.89 -15.50 1.08
N ALA A 95 -3.59 -15.26 0.92
CA ALA A 95 -2.56 -16.03 1.61
C ALA A 95 -2.52 -15.76 3.13
N ASP A 96 -3.14 -14.67 3.59
CA ASP A 96 -3.15 -14.24 4.99
C ASP A 96 -4.29 -14.91 5.81
N LEU A 97 -5.20 -15.65 5.14
CA LEU A 97 -6.22 -16.50 5.81
C LEU A 97 -5.65 -17.86 6.27
N GLY A 98 -4.49 -18.26 5.73
CA GLY A 98 -3.66 -19.29 6.33
C GLY A 98 -2.71 -18.63 7.33
N PHE A 99 -2.42 -19.29 8.45
CA PHE A 99 -1.55 -18.82 9.53
C PHE A 99 -0.06 -18.63 9.14
N ASP A 100 0.26 -18.13 7.95
CA ASP A 100 1.62 -17.79 7.53
C ASP A 100 2.05 -16.45 8.15
N ARG A 101 2.53 -16.56 9.38
CA ARG A 101 3.07 -15.49 10.24
C ARG A 101 4.47 -15.02 9.82
N SER A 102 5.02 -15.49 8.70
CA SER A 102 6.48 -15.47 8.48
C SER A 102 7.05 -14.38 7.56
N TRP A 103 6.26 -13.40 7.11
CA TRP A 103 6.78 -12.33 6.23
C TRP A 103 6.90 -10.99 6.97
N PRO A 104 8.05 -10.71 7.64
CA PRO A 104 8.25 -9.52 8.46
C PRO A 104 8.26 -8.20 7.66
N GLU A 105 8.43 -8.25 6.34
CA GLU A 105 8.55 -7.07 5.48
C GLU A 105 7.19 -6.55 4.95
N LEU A 106 6.08 -7.24 5.24
CA LEU A 106 4.77 -6.85 4.73
C LEU A 106 4.10 -5.86 5.68
N ILE A 107 3.97 -4.59 5.28
CA ILE A 107 2.99 -3.70 5.90
C ILE A 107 1.60 -4.24 5.58
N ARG A 108 1.09 -5.09 6.47
CA ARG A 108 -0.31 -5.55 6.48
C ARG A 108 -1.23 -4.55 7.14
N SER A 109 -0.67 -3.67 7.96
CA SER A 109 -1.41 -2.80 8.87
C SER A 109 -0.85 -1.39 8.77
N ILE A 110 -1.71 -0.44 8.46
CA ILE A 110 -1.37 0.96 8.31
C ILE A 110 -2.03 1.74 9.43
N HIS A 111 -1.24 2.52 10.17
CA HIS A 111 -1.75 3.38 11.22
C HIS A 111 -2.36 4.64 10.61
N MET A 112 -3.68 4.72 10.58
CA MET A 112 -4.48 5.77 9.94
C MET A 112 -4.46 7.09 10.71
N GLY A 113 -3.89 7.13 11.92
CA GLY A 113 -3.82 8.34 12.75
C GLY A 113 -5.16 8.76 13.38
N ARG A 114 -6.24 8.08 13.00
CA ARG A 114 -7.61 8.27 13.48
C ARG A 114 -8.29 6.91 13.64
N HIS A 115 -9.33 6.87 14.45
CA HIS A 115 -10.35 5.83 14.33
C HIS A 115 -11.24 6.16 13.14
N HIS A 116 -11.85 5.16 12.51
CA HIS A 116 -12.90 5.47 11.54
C HIS A 116 -14.15 5.96 12.27
N GLU A 117 -14.90 6.84 11.60
CA GLU A 117 -16.15 7.34 12.14
C GLU A 117 -17.20 6.22 12.06
N HIS A 118 -17.82 5.91 13.19
CA HIS A 118 -18.62 4.70 13.33
C HIS A 118 -19.81 4.72 12.35
N HIS A 119 -19.75 3.86 11.32
CA HIS A 119 -20.98 3.33 10.73
C HIS A 119 -21.61 2.41 11.76
N THR A 120 -22.58 2.95 12.51
CA THR A 120 -23.41 2.14 13.39
C THR A 120 -24.35 1.32 12.53
N ILE A 121 -23.98 0.08 12.24
CA ILE A 121 -24.97 -0.86 11.74
C ILE A 121 -25.96 -1.10 12.88
N LYS A 122 -27.25 -0.93 12.60
CA LYS A 122 -28.32 -1.42 13.49
C LYS A 122 -28.30 -2.95 13.49
N SER A 123 -27.28 -3.54 14.10
CA SER A 123 -27.29 -4.97 14.39
C SER A 123 -28.39 -5.23 15.41
N TRP A 124 -29.10 -6.36 15.26
CA TRP A 124 -30.02 -6.81 16.30
C TRP A 124 -29.18 -7.16 17.54
N ASN A 125 -29.17 -6.25 18.50
CA ASN A 125 -28.60 -6.45 19.81
C ASN A 125 -29.78 -6.47 20.81
N PRO A 126 -30.01 -7.57 21.55
CA PRO A 126 -31.10 -7.66 22.52
C PRO A 126 -30.99 -6.59 23.63
N SER A 127 -29.81 -5.97 23.80
CA SER A 127 -29.55 -4.86 24.73
C SER A 127 -29.85 -3.46 24.15
N GLY A 128 -30.30 -3.35 22.89
CA GLY A 128 -30.66 -2.09 22.23
C GLY A 128 -29.51 -1.16 21.84
N GLY A 129 -28.25 -1.54 22.08
CA GLY A 129 -27.07 -0.75 21.73
C GLY A 129 -26.56 -1.03 20.31
N ALA A 130 -26.37 0.01 19.50
CA ALA A 130 -25.69 -0.11 18.22
C ALA A 130 -24.23 -0.54 18.42
N THR A 131 -23.81 -1.59 17.71
CA THR A 131 -22.40 -2.01 17.72
C THR A 131 -21.68 -1.31 16.57
N PRO A 132 -20.55 -0.63 16.83
CA PRO A 132 -19.72 -0.09 15.76
C PRO A 132 -19.33 -1.22 14.81
N ALA A 133 -19.59 -1.05 13.51
CA ALA A 133 -19.24 -2.06 12.53
C ALA A 133 -17.81 -1.84 12.02
N ASP A 134 -17.10 -2.92 11.77
CA ASP A 134 -15.84 -2.85 11.06
C ASP A 134 -16.10 -2.39 9.61
N LEU A 135 -15.18 -1.60 9.05
CA LEU A 135 -15.24 -1.28 7.63
C LEU A 135 -14.45 -2.33 6.87
N ASP A 136 -15.03 -2.88 5.82
CA ASP A 136 -14.35 -3.79 4.92
C ASP A 136 -14.72 -3.56 3.45
N GLY A 137 -13.97 -4.21 2.57
CA GLY A 137 -14.14 -4.10 1.14
C GLY A 137 -13.07 -4.86 0.39
N TYR A 138 -13.33 -5.15 -0.87
CA TYR A 138 -12.41 -5.86 -1.77
C TYR A 138 -12.05 -4.99 -2.96
N ALA A 139 -10.80 -5.06 -3.39
CA ALA A 139 -10.30 -4.44 -4.62
C ALA A 139 -9.42 -5.42 -5.39
N LEU A 140 -9.39 -5.31 -6.72
CA LEU A 140 -8.48 -6.07 -7.56
C LEU A 140 -7.09 -5.46 -7.50
N VAL A 141 -6.06 -6.32 -7.40
CA VAL A 141 -4.68 -5.87 -7.48
C VAL A 141 -4.32 -5.66 -8.97
N PRO A 142 -3.93 -4.44 -9.37
CA PRO A 142 -3.55 -4.13 -10.74
C PRO A 142 -2.54 -5.13 -11.31
N MET A 143 -2.75 -5.60 -12.54
CA MET A 143 -1.71 -6.36 -13.21
C MET A 143 -0.51 -5.45 -13.48
N VAL A 144 0.70 -5.98 -13.29
CA VAL A 144 1.91 -5.23 -13.63
C VAL A 144 2.36 -5.59 -15.05
N PRO A 145 2.40 -4.62 -15.98
CA PRO A 145 2.82 -4.82 -17.36
C PRO A 145 4.27 -5.32 -17.47
N PRO A 146 4.61 -6.07 -18.53
CA PRO A 146 5.97 -6.57 -18.74
C PRO A 146 7.04 -5.49 -18.90
N ASP A 147 6.70 -4.33 -19.44
CA ASP A 147 7.58 -3.17 -19.64
C ASP A 147 7.90 -2.44 -18.33
N VAL A 148 6.96 -2.44 -17.38
CA VAL A 148 7.21 -1.96 -16.01
C VAL A 148 8.09 -2.96 -15.24
N LEU A 149 7.88 -4.26 -15.44
CA LEU A 149 8.67 -5.31 -14.79
C LEU A 149 9.89 -5.73 -15.61
N ARG A 150 11.06 -5.15 -15.29
CA ARG A 150 12.33 -5.58 -15.92
C ARG A 150 12.66 -7.08 -15.74
N ALA A 151 12.05 -7.79 -14.78
CA ALA A 151 12.21 -9.24 -14.56
C ALA A 151 11.04 -9.86 -13.75
N ARG A 152 10.61 -11.07 -14.10
CA ARG A 152 9.49 -11.81 -13.45
C ARG A 152 9.73 -12.15 -11.97
N SER A 153 10.97 -12.44 -11.58
CA SER A 153 11.32 -12.81 -10.19
C SER A 153 11.15 -11.66 -9.19
N MET A 154 10.96 -10.42 -9.67
CA MET A 154 10.83 -9.26 -8.81
C MET A 154 9.45 -9.13 -8.12
N ARG A 155 8.41 -9.85 -8.56
CA ARG A 155 7.03 -9.61 -8.06
C ARG A 155 6.83 -9.89 -6.56
N ARG A 156 7.63 -10.79 -5.96
CA ARG A 156 7.47 -11.19 -4.55
C ARG A 156 7.92 -10.12 -3.55
N ASN A 157 8.80 -9.21 -3.97
CA ASN A 157 9.39 -8.15 -3.14
C ASN A 157 8.99 -6.76 -3.67
N ARG A 158 7.79 -6.68 -4.24
CA ARG A 158 7.21 -5.45 -4.78
C ARG A 158 5.78 -5.33 -4.34
N TRP A 159 5.36 -4.08 -4.16
CA TRP A 159 4.02 -3.71 -3.76
C TRP A 159 3.41 -2.83 -4.83
N ILE A 160 2.10 -2.85 -4.93
CA ILE A 160 1.35 -1.93 -5.76
C ILE A 160 0.56 -1.06 -4.80
N LEU A 161 0.66 0.24 -4.97
CA LEU A 161 -0.23 1.24 -4.38
C LEU A 161 -1.09 1.78 -5.53
N TRP A 162 -2.40 1.85 -5.34
CA TRP A 162 -3.31 2.35 -6.38
C TRP A 162 -4.55 3.00 -5.77
N GLU A 163 -5.22 3.85 -6.56
CA GLU A 163 -6.49 4.46 -6.19
C GLU A 163 -7.62 3.45 -6.33
N VAL A 164 -8.53 3.41 -5.37
CA VAL A 164 -9.73 2.58 -5.42
C VAL A 164 -10.92 3.48 -5.74
N GLU A 165 -11.53 3.28 -6.93
CA GLU A 165 -12.71 4.04 -7.35
C GLU A 165 -13.91 3.65 -6.45
N GLU A 166 -14.09 2.34 -6.24
CA GLU A 166 -15.13 1.78 -5.39
C GLU A 166 -14.68 0.44 -4.77
N TRP A 167 -14.78 0.34 -3.45
CA TRP A 167 -14.59 -0.93 -2.75
C TRP A 167 -15.79 -1.83 -2.94
N SER A 168 -15.56 -3.07 -3.37
CA SER A 168 -16.63 -4.05 -3.50
C SER A 168 -16.95 -4.74 -2.18
N ASP A 169 -18.23 -4.95 -1.87
CA ASP A 169 -18.65 -5.72 -0.68
C ASP A 169 -18.40 -7.24 -0.85
N SER A 170 -18.16 -7.68 -2.08
CA SER A 170 -17.86 -9.07 -2.42
C SER A 170 -16.57 -9.16 -3.23
N ARG A 171 -15.81 -10.22 -2.97
CA ARG A 171 -14.57 -10.50 -3.70
C ARG A 171 -14.76 -10.80 -5.19
N LEU A 172 -15.98 -11.15 -5.60
CA LEU A 172 -16.29 -11.55 -6.98
C LEU A 172 -16.66 -10.38 -7.90
N THR A 173 -16.94 -9.22 -7.34
CA THR A 173 -17.44 -8.04 -8.06
C THR A 173 -16.53 -6.80 -8.05
N PRO A 174 -15.24 -6.82 -7.64
CA PRO A 174 -14.42 -5.63 -7.71
C PRO A 174 -14.09 -5.28 -9.17
N GLU A 175 -14.26 -4.01 -9.51
CA GLU A 175 -13.82 -3.44 -10.78
C GLU A 175 -12.31 -3.12 -10.71
N PRO A 176 -11.56 -3.28 -11.82
CA PRO A 176 -10.15 -2.91 -11.85
C PRO A 176 -10.00 -1.38 -11.89
N ASP A 177 -9.31 -0.84 -10.90
CA ASP A 177 -9.09 0.60 -10.76
C ASP A 177 -7.90 1.14 -11.61
N ARG A 178 -7.47 2.38 -11.36
CA ARG A 178 -6.49 3.12 -12.18
C ARG A 178 -5.22 3.52 -11.41
N ASP A 179 -4.26 4.05 -12.16
CA ASP A 179 -3.03 4.72 -11.71
C ASP A 179 -2.14 3.97 -10.70
N PRO A 180 -1.82 2.69 -10.92
CA PRO A 180 -0.94 1.94 -10.03
C PRO A 180 0.52 2.44 -10.03
N TRP A 181 1.08 2.50 -8.82
CA TRP A 181 2.50 2.66 -8.55
C TRP A 181 3.13 1.34 -8.09
N LEU A 182 4.22 0.94 -8.72
CA LEU A 182 5.04 -0.19 -8.30
C LEU A 182 6.06 0.31 -7.28
N LEU A 183 6.00 -0.26 -6.08
CA LEU A 183 6.81 0.13 -4.94
C LEU A 183 7.84 -0.94 -4.59
N ARG A 184 8.96 -0.49 -4.02
CA ARG A 184 9.93 -1.33 -3.30
C ARG A 184 10.03 -0.86 -1.87
N TYR A 185 9.88 -1.79 -0.93
CA TYR A 185 10.14 -1.53 0.47
C TYR A 185 11.62 -1.14 0.69
N LEU A 186 11.84 -0.13 1.54
CA LEU A 186 13.17 0.24 2.02
C LEU A 186 13.31 -0.12 3.51
N GLU A 187 12.62 0.60 4.38
CA GLU A 187 12.61 0.37 5.84
C GLU A 187 11.39 1.06 6.48
N GLY A 188 10.85 0.49 7.55
CA GLY A 188 9.74 1.07 8.31
C GLY A 188 8.49 1.27 7.46
N THR A 189 8.15 2.53 7.15
CA THR A 189 7.01 2.90 6.31
C THR A 189 7.43 3.47 4.95
N LEU A 190 8.74 3.47 4.67
CA LEU A 190 9.34 4.10 3.52
C LEU A 190 9.43 3.15 2.32
N TYR A 191 8.96 3.62 1.18
CA TYR A 191 9.02 2.91 -0.09
C TYR A 191 9.59 3.82 -1.18
N VAL A 192 10.21 3.21 -2.18
CA VAL A 192 10.60 3.87 -3.42
C VAL A 192 9.64 3.49 -4.54
N VAL A 193 9.20 4.49 -5.30
CA VAL A 193 8.44 4.30 -6.55
C VAL A 193 9.41 3.87 -7.64
N VAL A 194 9.16 2.71 -8.26
CA VAL A 194 10.04 2.13 -9.28
C VAL A 194 9.39 1.97 -10.65
N GLY A 195 8.10 2.27 -10.75
CA GLY A 195 7.34 2.21 -11.97
C GLY A 195 5.93 2.73 -11.74
N GLU A 196 5.37 3.30 -12.78
CA GLU A 196 4.02 3.86 -12.82
C GLU A 196 3.43 3.47 -14.16
N TRP A 197 2.15 3.13 -14.21
CA TRP A 197 1.48 2.82 -15.46
C TRP A 197 -0.02 3.09 -15.34
N GLU A 198 -0.67 3.19 -16.49
CA GLU A 198 -2.12 3.23 -16.59
C GLU A 198 -2.59 1.90 -17.16
N LEU A 199 -3.65 1.33 -16.56
CA LEU A 199 -4.26 0.12 -17.10
C LEU A 199 -5.10 0.48 -18.33
N THR A 200 -4.82 -0.18 -19.44
CA THR A 200 -5.64 -0.08 -20.65
C THR A 200 -7.00 -0.76 -20.44
N ASP A 201 -7.99 -0.38 -21.25
CA ASP A 201 -9.31 -1.02 -21.22
C ASP A 201 -9.24 -2.53 -21.45
N LEU A 202 -8.29 -3.00 -22.25
CA LEU A 202 -8.03 -4.42 -22.48
C LEU A 202 -7.55 -5.11 -21.19
N GLU A 203 -6.58 -4.52 -20.50
CA GLU A 203 -6.05 -5.07 -19.25
C GLU A 203 -7.12 -5.09 -18.15
N ARG A 204 -7.93 -4.02 -18.07
CA ARG A 204 -9.11 -3.96 -17.19
C ARG A 204 -10.10 -5.07 -17.53
N ALA A 205 -10.44 -5.27 -18.79
CA ALA A 205 -11.33 -6.35 -19.22
C ALA A 205 -10.78 -7.74 -18.85
N ILE A 206 -9.47 -7.97 -19.01
CA ILE A 206 -8.80 -9.21 -18.60
C ILE A 206 -8.88 -9.39 -17.07
N MET A 207 -8.67 -8.31 -16.31
CA MET A 207 -8.71 -8.35 -14.85
C MET A 207 -10.09 -8.70 -14.31
N ARG A 208 -11.19 -8.18 -14.90
CA ARG A 208 -12.57 -8.57 -14.55
C ARG A 208 -12.81 -10.07 -14.71
N GLY A 209 -12.16 -10.69 -15.69
CA GLY A 209 -12.25 -12.13 -15.94
C GLY A 209 -11.45 -13.01 -14.97
N ARG A 210 -10.72 -12.43 -14.00
CA ARG A 210 -9.98 -13.21 -13.00
C ARG A 210 -10.96 -13.94 -12.08
N THR A 211 -11.19 -15.21 -12.37
CA THR A 211 -11.75 -16.14 -11.39
C THR A 211 -10.69 -16.41 -10.34
N ASP A 212 -11.06 -16.33 -9.06
CA ASP A 212 -10.19 -16.74 -7.96
C ASP A 212 -9.62 -18.15 -8.24
N ARG A 213 -8.34 -18.22 -8.55
CA ARG A 213 -7.58 -19.48 -8.64
C ARG A 213 -6.81 -19.71 -7.36
#